data_AF-A0A1I2MC79-F1
#
_entry.id   AF-A0A1I2MC79-F1
#
_cell.length_a   1.000
_cell.length_b   1.000
_cell.length_c   1.000
_cell.angle_alpha   90.00
_cell.angle_beta   90.00
_cell.angle_gamma   90.00
#
_symmetry.space_group_name_H-M   'P 1'
#
loop_
_entity.id
_entity.type
_entity.pdbx_description
1 polymer ?
#
loop_
_entity_poly.entity_id
_entity_poly.type
_entity_poly.pdbx_seq_one_letter_code
_entity_poly.pdbx_strand_id
1 'polypeptide(L)'
;MKKSLKLFRKLHKWPGIVIAFLAILFALSGIVMNHRSLFSSIDINRNWLPPGFQYNNWNLAAVRGGIPLDSSNFLFYGNIGIWKKNDQSISDFNQGFPSGIDHRKIYQLVEFTPKQFYAATHFGLYKRQLPEGQWEQITIPIKENRLTDVFVKQDTLIVLSRHHLLKSADGNQFQVIQLPEPTNYKRETGLFNTLWELHSGELFGLPGKLFVDLLGIVTILLAVTGLLHFFFPKIAKRRREKKKDNTKLTTTRRLNLRWHNVVGYLFLILLLLNTMAGMFLRPPLLIPIAGSKVGLIPGTHLDSPNPWFDKLRKGVWDEERKQYLFSTSDGFFVADESLSHPLQRMDFQPPVSVMGCNVLSSIGPSQYLVGSFSGLFIWDLNKQLVLDAFTQRPPMNTGGRPISDNMVTGYFEVNANEHYLFDYNRGMYSFEGNPDWPMSEEVLEKTPLSLWNTALEIHTGRIFEHLLGPFYILYVPLSGLCLLMVLISGFLIWWKAYRKNKPKKKVRT
;
A
#
# COMPACT_ATOMS: atom_id res chain seq x y z
N MET A 1 -34.27 -29.58 -23.50
CA MET A 1 -33.05 -29.21 -22.75
C MET A 1 -32.95 -27.68 -22.67
N LYS A 2 -33.12 -27.13 -21.46
CA LYS A 2 -33.79 -25.84 -21.16
C LYS A 2 -32.95 -24.60 -21.54
N LYS A 3 -33.56 -23.57 -22.17
CA LYS A 3 -32.94 -22.30 -22.62
C LYS A 3 -31.91 -21.72 -21.63
N SER A 4 -32.16 -21.83 -20.32
CA SER A 4 -31.25 -21.39 -19.25
C SER A 4 -29.85 -22.03 -19.28
N LEU A 5 -29.71 -23.31 -19.67
CA LEU A 5 -28.41 -23.98 -19.71
C LEU A 5 -27.54 -23.46 -20.87
N LYS A 6 -28.17 -23.14 -22.01
CA LYS A 6 -27.49 -22.49 -23.14
C LYS A 6 -27.00 -21.09 -22.73
N LEU A 7 -27.81 -20.35 -21.98
CA LEU A 7 -27.45 -19.03 -21.47
C LEU A 7 -26.24 -19.11 -20.53
N PHE A 8 -26.27 -19.94 -19.48
CA PHE A 8 -25.14 -20.04 -18.54
C PHE A 8 -23.84 -20.49 -19.21
N ARG A 9 -23.90 -21.39 -20.19
CA ARG A 9 -22.72 -21.77 -20.98
C ARG A 9 -22.12 -20.58 -21.73
N LYS A 10 -22.93 -19.65 -22.24
CA LYS A 10 -22.43 -18.42 -22.88
C LYS A 10 -21.81 -17.49 -21.85
N LEU A 11 -22.50 -17.25 -20.73
CA LEU A 11 -22.04 -16.38 -19.63
C LEU A 11 -20.79 -16.91 -18.92
N HIS A 12 -20.57 -18.21 -18.90
CA HIS A 12 -19.34 -18.80 -18.38
C HIS A 12 -18.20 -18.73 -19.41
N LYS A 13 -18.48 -19.10 -20.66
CA LYS A 13 -17.46 -19.28 -21.70
C LYS A 13 -16.82 -17.96 -22.13
N TRP A 14 -17.61 -16.97 -22.54
CA TRP A 14 -17.07 -15.76 -23.16
C TRP A 14 -16.43 -14.81 -22.14
N PRO A 15 -17.14 -14.44 -21.05
CA PRO A 15 -16.51 -13.74 -19.93
C PRO A 15 -15.31 -14.52 -19.36
N GLY A 16 -15.39 -15.85 -19.27
CA GLY A 16 -14.30 -16.70 -18.80
C GLY A 16 -13.01 -16.58 -19.60
N ILE A 17 -13.09 -16.46 -20.93
CA ILE A 17 -11.91 -16.28 -21.79
C ILE A 17 -11.29 -14.90 -21.56
N VAL A 18 -12.12 -13.86 -21.47
CA VAL A 18 -11.65 -12.48 -21.26
C VAL A 18 -11.00 -12.35 -19.88
N ILE A 19 -11.67 -12.83 -18.84
CA ILE A 19 -11.19 -12.68 -17.46
C ILE A 19 -10.02 -13.61 -17.14
N ALA A 20 -9.80 -14.70 -17.87
CA ALA A 20 -8.74 -15.65 -17.54
C ALA A 20 -7.35 -15.01 -17.46
N PHE A 21 -7.01 -14.13 -18.41
CA PHE A 21 -5.74 -13.41 -18.40
C PHE A 21 -5.63 -12.49 -17.18
N LEU A 22 -6.66 -11.66 -16.94
CA LEU A 22 -6.69 -10.73 -15.82
C LEU A 22 -6.69 -11.46 -14.46
N ALA A 23 -7.42 -12.56 -14.34
CA ALA A 23 -7.48 -13.38 -13.13
C ALA A 23 -6.11 -13.98 -12.79
N ILE A 24 -5.32 -14.37 -13.80
CA ILE A 24 -3.92 -14.78 -13.60
C ILE A 24 -3.09 -13.59 -13.11
N LEU A 25 -3.24 -12.41 -13.71
CA LEU A 25 -2.54 -11.21 -13.26
C LEU A 25 -2.87 -10.85 -11.81
N PHE A 26 -4.16 -10.80 -11.43
CA PHE A 26 -4.59 -10.54 -10.05
C PHE A 26 -4.03 -11.56 -9.07
N ALA A 27 -4.05 -12.85 -9.42
CA ALA A 27 -3.54 -13.90 -8.55
C ALA A 27 -2.02 -13.80 -8.35
N LEU A 28 -1.26 -13.62 -9.44
CA LEU A 28 0.20 -13.51 -9.36
C LEU A 28 0.62 -12.24 -8.60
N SER A 29 0.01 -11.09 -8.91
CA SER A 29 0.32 -9.84 -8.21
C SER A 29 -0.11 -9.88 -6.75
N GLY A 30 -1.25 -10.51 -6.43
CA GLY A 30 -1.71 -10.69 -5.05
C GLY A 30 -0.73 -11.51 -4.20
N ILE A 31 -0.22 -12.63 -4.74
CA ILE A 31 0.79 -13.47 -4.06
C ILE A 31 2.07 -12.66 -3.80
N VAL A 32 2.56 -11.92 -4.80
CA VAL A 32 3.73 -11.04 -4.61
C VAL A 32 3.46 -9.99 -3.53
N MET A 33 2.26 -9.40 -3.52
CA MET A 33 1.89 -8.40 -2.53
C MET A 33 1.81 -8.94 -1.11
N ASN A 34 1.35 -10.18 -0.92
CA ASN A 34 1.27 -10.83 0.39
C ASN A 34 2.65 -11.10 1.02
N HIS A 35 3.69 -11.24 0.21
CA HIS A 35 5.05 -11.62 0.63
C HIS A 35 6.08 -10.53 0.33
N ARG A 36 5.78 -9.28 0.71
CA ARG A 36 6.65 -8.12 0.45
C ARG A 36 8.12 -8.34 0.84
N SER A 37 8.37 -8.89 2.02
CA SER A 37 9.72 -9.13 2.54
C SER A 37 10.51 -10.17 1.73
N LEU A 38 9.82 -11.12 1.07
CA LEU A 38 10.47 -12.13 0.24
C LEU A 38 10.94 -11.54 -1.10
N PHE A 39 10.22 -10.53 -1.60
CA PHE A 39 10.44 -9.91 -2.91
C PHE A 39 11.08 -8.52 -2.81
N SER A 40 11.48 -8.07 -1.62
CA SER A 40 11.95 -6.70 -1.36
C SER A 40 13.27 -6.36 -2.05
N SER A 41 14.07 -7.37 -2.38
CA SER A 41 15.31 -7.23 -3.14
C SER A 41 15.14 -7.26 -4.66
N ILE A 42 13.92 -7.50 -5.17
CA ILE A 42 13.66 -7.55 -6.61
C ILE A 42 13.07 -6.22 -7.08
N ASP A 43 13.73 -5.65 -8.08
CA ASP A 43 13.36 -4.38 -8.69
C ASP A 43 13.06 -4.53 -10.18
N ILE A 44 12.24 -3.62 -10.71
CA ILE A 44 11.86 -3.52 -12.11
C ILE A 44 12.36 -2.17 -12.63
N ASN A 45 13.14 -2.23 -13.72
CA ASN A 45 13.61 -1.02 -14.39
C ASN A 45 12.40 -0.22 -14.91
N ARG A 46 12.35 1.08 -14.58
CA ARG A 46 11.25 1.98 -14.98
C ARG A 46 11.11 2.12 -16.49
N ASN A 47 12.16 1.83 -17.27
CA ASN A 47 12.12 1.84 -18.73
C ASN A 47 11.30 0.70 -19.32
N TRP A 48 11.02 -0.37 -18.55
CA TRP A 48 10.13 -1.46 -18.96
C TRP A 48 8.67 -1.21 -18.58
N LEU A 49 8.40 -0.15 -17.83
CA LEU A 49 7.05 0.21 -17.39
C LEU A 49 6.40 1.16 -18.40
N PRO A 50 5.06 1.23 -18.44
CA PRO A 50 4.35 2.19 -19.28
C PRO A 50 4.75 3.65 -18.98
N PRO A 51 4.41 4.58 -19.88
CA PRO A 51 4.59 6.01 -19.63
C PRO A 51 3.89 6.45 -18.34
N GLY A 52 4.55 7.31 -17.55
CA GLY A 52 4.05 7.82 -16.27
C GLY A 52 4.69 7.17 -15.04
N PHE A 53 5.49 6.11 -15.23
CA PHE A 53 6.28 5.50 -14.16
C PHE A 53 7.73 5.98 -14.11
N GLN A 54 8.17 6.77 -15.09
CA GLN A 54 9.48 7.36 -15.14
C GLN A 54 9.51 8.62 -14.27
N TYR A 55 10.62 8.82 -13.56
CA TYR A 55 10.80 10.05 -12.80
C TYR A 55 11.04 11.23 -13.73
N ASN A 56 10.39 12.34 -13.41
CA ASN A 56 10.66 13.66 -13.97
C ASN A 56 10.56 14.68 -12.84
N ASN A 57 11.59 15.50 -12.66
CA ASN A 57 11.65 16.52 -11.61
C ASN A 57 11.33 15.97 -10.19
N TRP A 58 11.83 14.80 -9.79
CA TRP A 58 11.57 14.22 -8.46
C TRP A 58 10.09 13.94 -8.14
N ASN A 59 9.23 13.78 -9.16
CA ASN A 59 7.84 13.40 -9.01
C ASN A 59 7.64 11.96 -8.47
N LEU A 60 6.41 11.48 -8.41
CA LEU A 60 6.02 10.15 -7.92
C LEU A 60 6.48 9.87 -6.47
N ALA A 61 6.50 10.92 -5.65
CA ALA A 61 6.99 10.90 -4.27
C ALA A 61 8.44 10.39 -4.16
N ALA A 62 9.33 10.79 -5.08
CA ALA A 62 10.73 10.42 -5.00
C ALA A 62 11.35 10.89 -3.68
N VAL A 63 11.13 12.16 -3.34
CA VAL A 63 11.68 12.83 -2.16
C VAL A 63 10.56 13.18 -1.17
N ARG A 64 10.84 13.00 0.12
CA ARG A 64 9.95 13.31 1.25
C ARG A 64 10.48 14.43 2.13
N GLY A 65 11.80 14.56 2.26
CA GLY A 65 12.43 15.62 3.05
C GLY A 65 13.95 15.60 2.93
N GLY A 66 14.61 16.41 3.74
CA GLY A 66 16.06 16.48 3.82
C GLY A 66 16.55 16.98 5.18
N ILE A 67 17.88 16.98 5.34
CA ILE A 67 18.58 17.51 6.50
C ILE A 67 19.82 18.28 6.02
N PRO A 68 19.97 19.56 6.36
CA PRO A 68 21.18 20.31 6.05
C PRO A 68 22.37 19.73 6.80
N LEU A 69 23.51 19.61 6.13
CA LEU A 69 24.79 19.25 6.74
C LEU A 69 25.63 20.50 7.04
N ASP A 70 25.53 21.50 6.16
CA ASP A 70 26.10 22.84 6.30
C ASP A 70 25.33 23.81 5.38
N SER A 71 25.88 25.00 5.10
CA SER A 71 25.22 26.04 4.30
C SER A 71 24.96 25.66 2.85
N SER A 72 25.66 24.68 2.27
CA SER A 72 25.53 24.32 0.86
C SER A 72 25.41 22.82 0.57
N ASN A 73 25.67 21.98 1.58
CA ASN A 73 25.57 20.53 1.50
C ASN A 73 24.41 20.02 2.35
N PHE A 74 23.66 19.06 1.81
CA PHE A 74 22.56 18.43 2.54
C PHE A 74 22.31 17.00 2.08
N LEU A 75 21.63 16.23 2.94
CA LEU A 75 21.06 14.94 2.58
C LEU A 75 19.59 15.13 2.28
N PHE A 76 19.09 14.43 1.27
CA PHE A 76 17.65 14.32 1.01
C PHE A 76 17.26 12.86 0.87
N TYR A 77 16.02 12.55 1.20
CA TYR A 77 15.56 11.18 1.34
C TYR A 77 14.10 11.00 0.94
N GLY A 78 13.73 9.75 0.66
CA GLY A 78 12.34 9.38 0.39
C GLY A 78 12.22 7.96 -0.12
N ASN A 79 11.40 7.75 -1.16
CA ASN A 79 11.24 6.44 -1.78
C ASN A 79 12.46 6.00 -2.62
N ILE A 80 13.40 6.92 -2.88
CA ILE A 80 14.61 6.68 -3.68
C ILE A 80 15.85 6.36 -2.84
N GLY A 81 15.70 6.14 -1.53
CA GLY A 81 16.85 6.06 -0.62
C GLY A 81 17.27 7.42 -0.10
N ILE A 82 18.55 7.52 0.26
CA ILE A 82 19.20 8.74 0.74
C ILE A 82 20.25 9.14 -0.29
N TRP A 83 20.25 10.43 -0.62
CA TRP A 83 21.16 11.04 -1.58
C TRP A 83 21.80 12.26 -0.94
N LYS A 84 23.05 12.53 -1.31
CA LYS A 84 23.80 13.69 -0.84
C LYS A 84 23.89 14.69 -1.97
N LYS A 85 23.50 15.94 -1.71
CA LYS A 85 23.81 17.07 -2.60
C LYS A 85 25.03 17.80 -2.06
N ASN A 86 26.08 17.92 -2.86
CA ASN A 86 27.21 18.81 -2.58
C ASN A 86 27.29 19.88 -3.67
N ASP A 87 27.01 21.13 -3.32
CA ASP A 87 26.92 22.27 -4.23
C ASP A 87 26.13 21.95 -5.52
N GLN A 88 26.80 21.50 -6.59
CA GLN A 88 26.21 21.18 -7.89
C GLN A 88 26.08 19.66 -8.18
N SER A 89 26.65 18.81 -7.34
CA SER A 89 26.67 17.35 -7.54
C SER A 89 25.66 16.64 -6.64
N ILE A 90 25.06 15.56 -7.15
CA ILE A 90 24.21 14.65 -6.38
C ILE A 90 24.84 13.26 -6.44
N SER A 91 25.06 12.64 -5.29
CA SER A 91 25.68 11.33 -5.20
C SER A 91 24.93 10.37 -4.27
N ASP A 92 25.06 9.07 -4.58
CA ASP A 92 24.41 7.98 -3.87
C ASP A 92 24.90 7.91 -2.41
N PHE A 93 23.97 7.89 -1.45
CA PHE A 93 24.26 7.81 -0.02
C PHE A 93 23.61 6.59 0.66
N ASN A 94 23.37 5.52 -0.12
CA ASN A 94 22.68 4.32 0.33
C ASN A 94 23.58 3.17 0.83
N GLN A 95 24.89 3.38 0.93
CA GLN A 95 25.84 2.32 1.30
C GLN A 95 25.51 1.77 2.70
N GLY A 96 25.36 0.45 2.81
CA GLY A 96 24.94 -0.26 4.03
C GLY A 96 23.48 -0.75 4.03
N PHE A 97 22.60 -0.14 3.23
CA PHE A 97 21.26 -0.70 3.02
C PHE A 97 21.31 -2.00 2.19
N PRO A 98 20.43 -2.98 2.47
CA PRO A 98 20.27 -4.14 1.61
C PRO A 98 19.93 -3.79 0.15
N SER A 99 20.12 -4.75 -0.74
CA SER A 99 19.73 -4.61 -2.15
C SER A 99 18.21 -4.55 -2.30
N GLY A 100 17.73 -3.82 -3.31
CA GLY A 100 16.31 -3.57 -3.56
C GLY A 100 15.87 -2.17 -3.12
N ILE A 101 15.15 -1.45 -3.97
CA ILE A 101 14.68 -0.09 -3.62
C ILE A 101 13.69 -0.10 -2.45
N ASP A 102 13.02 -1.23 -2.20
CA ASP A 102 12.06 -1.37 -1.11
C ASP A 102 12.73 -1.29 0.28
N HIS A 103 13.99 -1.76 0.39
CA HIS A 103 14.84 -1.61 1.58
C HIS A 103 15.32 -0.18 1.80
N ARG A 104 15.23 0.65 0.76
CA ARG A 104 15.71 2.05 0.76
C ARG A 104 14.54 3.04 0.83
N LYS A 105 13.34 2.60 1.20
CA LYS A 105 12.22 3.51 1.47
C LYS A 105 12.41 4.16 2.83
N ILE A 106 12.80 5.44 2.82
CA ILE A 106 13.09 6.23 4.00
C ILE A 106 11.88 7.09 4.34
N TYR A 107 11.39 6.95 5.56
CA TYR A 107 10.24 7.71 6.04
C TYR A 107 10.65 9.00 6.73
N GLN A 108 11.75 8.99 7.47
CA GLN A 108 12.27 10.14 8.19
C GLN A 108 13.75 9.92 8.48
N LEU A 109 14.52 11.01 8.44
CA LEU A 109 15.94 11.06 8.75
C LEU A 109 16.16 12.18 9.78
N VAL A 110 16.90 11.88 10.85
CA VAL A 110 17.26 12.87 11.88
C VAL A 110 18.71 12.75 12.27
N GLU A 111 19.31 13.88 12.64
CA GLU A 111 20.57 13.91 13.37
C GLU A 111 20.26 13.88 14.87
N PHE A 112 20.76 12.87 15.58
CA PHE A 112 20.49 12.69 17.01
C PHE A 112 21.61 13.25 17.89
N THR A 113 22.85 12.93 17.53
CA THR A 113 24.05 13.56 18.07
C THR A 113 24.88 14.11 16.91
N PRO A 114 25.82 15.05 17.13
CA PRO A 114 26.57 15.66 16.04
C PRO A 114 27.18 14.61 15.11
N LYS A 115 26.81 14.70 13.83
CA LYS A 115 27.21 13.81 12.73
C LYS A 115 26.72 12.36 12.84
N GLN A 116 25.80 12.05 13.75
CA GLN A 116 25.18 10.74 13.89
C GLN A 116 23.72 10.78 13.47
N PHE A 117 23.42 10.10 12.38
CA PHE A 117 22.11 10.12 11.74
C PHE A 117 21.35 8.82 11.96
N TYR A 118 20.04 8.93 12.12
CA TYR A 118 19.11 7.81 12.23
C TYR A 118 18.05 7.90 11.14
N ALA A 119 17.85 6.80 10.43
CA ALA A 119 16.85 6.67 9.36
C ALA A 119 15.77 5.68 9.77
N ALA A 120 14.53 6.15 9.89
CA ALA A 120 13.36 5.29 9.98
C ALA A 120 12.97 4.82 8.57
N THR A 121 12.98 3.51 8.35
CA THR A 121 12.74 2.92 7.03
C THR A 121 11.56 1.94 7.03
N HIS A 122 11.21 1.45 5.83
CA HIS A 122 10.23 0.37 5.70
C HIS A 122 10.65 -0.96 6.34
N PHE A 123 11.96 -1.20 6.50
CA PHE A 123 12.50 -2.48 6.96
C PHE A 123 13.39 -2.38 8.21
N GLY A 124 13.32 -1.27 8.94
CA GLY A 124 13.96 -1.13 10.24
C GLY A 124 14.49 0.27 10.50
N LEU A 125 15.14 0.41 11.66
CA LEU A 125 15.91 1.58 12.03
C LEU A 125 17.36 1.39 11.59
N TYR A 126 17.95 2.40 10.99
CA TYR A 126 19.37 2.40 10.62
C TYR A 126 20.07 3.60 11.21
N LYS A 127 21.35 3.45 11.57
CA LYS A 127 22.23 4.54 11.96
C LYS A 127 23.41 4.68 11.03
N ARG A 128 23.95 5.89 10.90
CA ARG A 128 25.21 6.16 10.21
C ARG A 128 25.94 7.32 10.86
N GLN A 129 27.25 7.16 11.05
CA GLN A 129 28.14 8.24 11.47
C GLN A 129 28.77 8.93 10.25
N LEU A 130 29.01 10.23 10.33
CA LEU A 130 29.80 11.02 9.37
C LEU A 130 31.15 11.45 9.99
N PRO A 131 32.21 11.68 9.18
CA PRO A 131 32.23 11.70 7.70
C PRO A 131 32.34 10.32 7.04
N GLU A 132 32.78 9.31 7.78
CA GLU A 132 33.01 7.94 7.32
C GLU A 132 32.02 6.98 7.98
N GLY A 133 31.60 5.95 7.23
CA GLY A 133 30.66 4.94 7.71
C GLY A 133 29.64 4.53 6.67
N GLN A 134 28.93 3.44 6.93
CA GLN A 134 27.80 2.95 6.15
C GLN A 134 26.55 2.89 7.05
N TRP A 135 25.39 2.74 6.45
CA TRP A 135 24.15 2.50 7.18
C TRP A 135 24.17 1.14 7.86
N GLU A 136 24.02 1.13 9.17
CA GLU A 136 23.97 -0.08 10.00
C GLU A 136 22.58 -0.24 10.59
N GLN A 137 21.99 -1.43 10.42
CA GLN A 137 20.68 -1.71 10.99
C GLN A 137 20.78 -1.88 12.50
N ILE A 138 19.86 -1.24 13.23
CA ILE A 138 19.73 -1.38 14.68
C ILE A 138 18.63 -2.37 14.99
N THR A 139 18.93 -3.33 15.87
CA THR A 139 17.94 -4.24 16.42
C THR A 139 17.06 -3.50 17.42
N ILE A 140 15.76 -3.44 17.15
CA ILE A 140 14.75 -2.85 18.04
C ILE A 140 13.86 -3.96 18.64
N PRO A 141 13.37 -3.82 19.88
CA PRO A 141 12.61 -4.85 20.59
C PRO A 141 11.12 -4.93 20.17
N ILE A 142 10.85 -4.85 18.86
CA ILE A 142 9.52 -5.06 18.27
C ILE A 142 9.60 -6.06 17.12
N LYS A 143 8.52 -6.79 16.86
CA LYS A 143 8.47 -7.74 15.74
C LYS A 143 8.28 -7.04 14.38
N GLU A 144 7.70 -5.85 14.39
CA GLU A 144 7.42 -5.11 13.16
C GLU A 144 8.68 -4.39 12.66
N ASN A 145 9.04 -4.62 11.40
CA ASN A 145 10.17 -3.92 10.79
C ASN A 145 9.79 -2.53 10.27
N ARG A 146 8.51 -2.29 9.98
CA ARG A 146 8.06 -1.04 9.36
C ARG A 146 7.94 0.07 10.39
N LEU A 147 8.84 1.03 10.27
CA LEU A 147 8.76 2.29 10.99
C LEU A 147 7.94 3.31 10.19
N THR A 148 7.56 4.39 10.84
CA THR A 148 6.78 5.47 10.23
C THR A 148 7.40 6.84 10.44
N ASP A 149 8.13 7.01 11.54
CA ASP A 149 8.78 8.26 11.87
C ASP A 149 9.93 8.04 12.86
N VAL A 150 10.83 9.02 12.91
CA VAL A 150 11.83 9.17 13.98
C VAL A 150 12.03 10.66 14.24
N PHE A 151 12.03 11.08 15.50
CA PHE A 151 12.25 12.47 15.88
C PHE A 151 12.99 12.57 17.21
N VAL A 152 13.54 13.74 17.49
CA VAL A 152 14.33 13.97 18.71
C VAL A 152 13.52 14.85 19.66
N LYS A 153 13.46 14.44 20.93
CA LYS A 153 13.04 15.28 22.05
C LYS A 153 14.27 15.49 22.92
N GLN A 154 14.89 16.66 22.85
CA GLN A 154 16.07 17.00 23.64
C GLN A 154 17.21 15.97 23.43
N ASP A 155 17.50 15.15 24.43
CA ASP A 155 18.52 14.09 24.44
C ASP A 155 17.96 12.69 24.19
N THR A 156 16.68 12.59 23.82
CA THR A 156 15.98 11.33 23.64
C THR A 156 15.53 11.14 22.20
N LEU A 157 15.97 10.05 21.58
CA LEU A 157 15.50 9.59 20.28
C LEU A 157 14.15 8.89 20.42
N ILE A 158 13.17 9.34 19.66
CA ILE A 158 11.83 8.78 19.60
C ILE A 158 11.61 8.12 18.24
N VAL A 159 11.23 6.85 18.23
CA VAL A 159 10.97 6.08 17.02
C VAL A 159 9.52 5.61 17.03
N LEU A 160 8.81 5.76 15.91
CA LEU A 160 7.43 5.31 15.76
C LEU A 160 7.33 4.12 14.81
N SER A 161 6.78 3.01 15.30
CA SER A 161 6.17 1.99 14.43
C SER A 161 4.72 2.38 14.13
N ARG A 162 3.96 1.52 13.42
CA ARG A 162 2.52 1.76 13.23
C ARG A 162 1.69 1.48 14.50
N HIS A 163 2.30 0.87 15.53
CA HIS A 163 1.63 0.38 16.73
C HIS A 163 2.20 0.96 18.03
N HIS A 164 3.53 1.15 18.07
CA HIS A 164 4.26 1.48 19.29
C HIS A 164 5.13 2.71 19.10
N LEU A 165 5.38 3.39 20.22
CA LEU A 165 6.42 4.39 20.36
C LEU A 165 7.61 3.74 21.05
N LEU A 166 8.83 4.06 20.62
CA LEU A 166 10.06 3.61 21.25
C LEU A 166 10.89 4.83 21.67
N LYS A 167 11.49 4.78 22.86
CA LYS A 167 12.40 5.82 23.37
C LYS A 167 13.80 5.25 23.56
N SER A 168 14.82 6.04 23.25
CA SER A 168 16.22 5.71 23.53
C SER A 168 17.03 6.96 23.83
N ALA A 169 17.82 6.94 24.90
CA ALA A 169 18.73 8.04 25.25
C ALA A 169 20.12 7.87 24.59
N ASP A 170 20.52 6.64 24.27
CA ASP A 170 21.82 6.31 23.67
C ASP A 170 21.74 5.98 22.17
N GLY A 171 20.52 5.90 21.63
CA GLY A 171 20.23 5.50 20.26
C GLY A 171 20.41 4.00 19.97
N ASN A 172 20.69 3.18 20.98
CA ASN A 172 20.93 1.73 20.82
C ASN A 172 19.95 0.88 21.65
N GLN A 173 19.69 1.26 22.90
CA GLN A 173 18.75 0.56 23.77
C GLN A 173 17.40 1.27 23.74
N PHE A 174 16.36 0.54 23.32
CA PHE A 174 15.02 1.09 23.14
C PHE A 174 14.04 0.55 24.17
N GLN A 175 13.33 1.45 24.84
CA GLN A 175 12.15 1.11 25.63
C GLN A 175 10.92 1.18 24.74
N VAL A 176 10.13 0.11 24.68
CA VAL A 176 8.83 0.10 23.98
C VAL A 176 7.75 0.69 24.89
N ILE A 177 6.98 1.63 24.36
CA ILE A 177 5.87 2.27 25.02
C ILE A 177 4.60 2.02 24.19
N GLN A 178 3.63 1.34 24.80
CA GLN A 178 2.27 1.31 24.29
C GLN A 178 1.57 2.57 24.78
N LEU A 179 1.13 3.42 23.84
CA LEU A 179 0.37 4.61 24.17
C LEU A 179 -0.99 4.24 24.79
N PRO A 180 -1.46 4.99 25.79
CA PRO A 180 -2.75 4.75 26.43
C PRO A 180 -3.91 4.98 25.46
N GLU A 181 -5.08 4.44 25.80
CA GLU A 181 -6.28 4.61 24.98
C GLU A 181 -6.62 6.10 24.81
N PRO A 182 -7.07 6.53 23.62
CA PRO A 182 -7.59 7.88 23.47
C PRO A 182 -8.87 8.06 24.27
N THR A 183 -9.19 9.31 24.59
CA THR A 183 -10.49 9.67 25.18
C THR A 183 -11.65 9.14 24.34
N ASN A 184 -12.65 8.54 25.00
CA ASN A 184 -13.82 7.90 24.36
C ASN A 184 -13.48 6.76 23.38
N TYR A 185 -12.40 6.01 23.65
CA TYR A 185 -12.01 4.87 22.82
C TYR A 185 -13.11 3.81 22.72
N LYS A 186 -13.30 3.31 21.50
CA LYS A 186 -14.17 2.18 21.19
C LYS A 186 -13.35 1.11 20.47
N ARG A 187 -13.57 -0.15 20.82
CA ARG A 187 -12.96 -1.31 20.14
C ARG A 187 -13.63 -1.56 18.79
N GLU A 188 -13.33 -0.70 17.83
CA GLU A 188 -13.83 -0.72 16.45
C GLU A 188 -12.71 -0.44 15.45
N THR A 189 -12.89 -0.93 14.23
CA THR A 189 -11.98 -0.67 13.10
C THR A 189 -12.78 -0.30 11.85
N GLY A 190 -12.13 0.30 10.86
CA GLY A 190 -12.77 0.63 9.60
C GLY A 190 -13.17 -0.64 8.83
N LEU A 191 -14.37 -0.64 8.25
CA LEU A 191 -14.84 -1.76 7.41
C LEU A 191 -13.89 -2.01 6.22
N PHE A 192 -13.30 -0.93 5.67
CA PHE A 192 -12.23 -1.04 4.68
C PHE A 192 -11.05 -1.89 5.18
N ASN A 193 -10.57 -1.66 6.40
CA ASN A 193 -9.45 -2.41 6.98
C ASN A 193 -9.82 -3.88 7.17
N THR A 194 -11.03 -4.17 7.67
CA THR A 194 -11.52 -5.54 7.82
C THR A 194 -11.57 -6.28 6.48
N LEU A 195 -12.10 -5.64 5.43
CA LEU A 195 -12.16 -6.25 4.10
C LEU A 195 -10.77 -6.37 3.47
N TRP A 196 -9.86 -5.41 3.73
CA TRP A 196 -8.48 -5.46 3.26
C TRP A 196 -7.75 -6.66 3.86
N GLU A 197 -7.78 -6.81 5.18
CA GLU A 197 -7.15 -7.94 5.87
C GLU A 197 -7.82 -9.28 5.55
N LEU A 198 -9.12 -9.30 5.31
CA LEU A 198 -9.82 -10.50 4.84
C LEU A 198 -9.35 -10.88 3.42
N HIS A 199 -9.22 -9.90 2.53
CA HIS A 199 -8.83 -10.11 1.14
C HIS A 199 -7.36 -10.53 1.00
N SER A 200 -6.45 -9.95 1.79
CA SER A 200 -5.04 -10.35 1.82
C SER A 200 -4.80 -11.64 2.62
N GLY A 201 -5.74 -11.98 3.51
CA GLY A 201 -5.61 -13.10 4.45
C GLY A 201 -4.87 -12.71 5.74
N GLU A 202 -4.44 -11.46 5.86
CA GLU A 202 -3.76 -10.93 7.05
C GLU A 202 -4.63 -10.96 8.31
N LEU A 203 -5.95 -11.05 8.16
CA LEU A 203 -6.90 -11.16 9.27
C LEU A 203 -6.59 -12.36 10.19
N PHE A 204 -5.96 -13.41 9.65
CA PHE A 204 -5.51 -14.58 10.42
C PHE A 204 -3.98 -14.75 10.39
N GLY A 205 -3.24 -13.65 10.18
CA GLY A 205 -1.78 -13.65 10.08
C GLY A 205 -1.24 -14.49 8.92
N LEU A 206 -0.09 -15.14 9.13
CA LEU A 206 0.56 -15.95 8.10
C LEU A 206 -0.31 -17.12 7.58
N PRO A 207 -1.00 -17.91 8.41
CA PRO A 207 -1.90 -18.96 7.92
C PRO A 207 -2.99 -18.44 6.97
N GLY A 208 -3.57 -17.28 7.28
CA GLY A 208 -4.58 -16.66 6.42
C GLY A 208 -3.99 -16.15 5.10
N LYS A 209 -2.80 -15.52 5.12
CA LYS A 209 -2.08 -15.11 3.89
C LYS A 209 -1.83 -16.31 2.98
N LEU A 210 -1.29 -17.41 3.52
CA LEU A 210 -1.04 -18.64 2.76
C LEU A 210 -2.33 -19.26 2.20
N PHE A 211 -3.43 -19.15 2.93
CA PHE A 211 -4.74 -19.60 2.44
C PHE A 211 -5.25 -18.76 1.27
N VAL A 212 -5.10 -17.43 1.34
CA VAL A 212 -5.43 -16.54 0.20
C VAL A 212 -4.52 -16.80 -0.99
N ASP A 213 -3.23 -17.07 -0.79
CA ASP A 213 -2.32 -17.47 -1.87
C ASP A 213 -2.77 -18.77 -2.53
N LEU A 214 -3.24 -19.75 -1.75
CA LEU A 214 -3.88 -20.96 -2.28
C LEU A 214 -5.12 -20.61 -3.14
N LEU A 215 -5.95 -19.65 -2.73
CA LEU A 215 -7.06 -19.18 -3.57
C LEU A 215 -6.56 -18.53 -4.88
N GLY A 216 -5.43 -17.82 -4.84
CA GLY A 216 -4.75 -17.31 -6.03
C GLY A 216 -4.29 -18.43 -6.98
N ILE A 217 -3.61 -19.46 -6.45
CA ILE A 217 -3.17 -20.63 -7.20
C ILE A 217 -4.37 -21.38 -7.79
N VAL A 218 -5.44 -21.56 -7.01
CA VAL A 218 -6.71 -22.15 -7.48
C VAL A 218 -7.30 -21.33 -8.62
N THR A 219 -7.28 -20.01 -8.52
CA THR A 219 -7.77 -19.11 -9.58
C THR A 219 -6.96 -19.27 -10.87
N ILE A 220 -5.63 -19.33 -10.78
CA ILE A 220 -4.75 -19.61 -11.92
C ILE A 220 -5.08 -20.97 -12.54
N LEU A 221 -5.22 -22.01 -11.71
CA LEU A 221 -5.58 -23.35 -12.17
C LEU A 221 -6.93 -23.32 -12.91
N LEU A 222 -7.96 -22.67 -12.36
CA LEU A 222 -9.28 -22.57 -13.00
C LEU A 222 -9.23 -21.79 -14.32
N ALA A 223 -8.46 -20.69 -14.37
CA ALA A 223 -8.26 -19.91 -15.58
C ALA A 223 -7.56 -20.72 -16.68
N VAL A 224 -6.43 -21.37 -16.35
CA VAL A 224 -5.64 -22.19 -17.30
C VAL A 224 -6.45 -23.40 -17.76
N THR A 225 -7.06 -24.16 -16.85
CA THR A 225 -7.87 -25.33 -17.20
C THR A 225 -9.13 -24.96 -18.01
N GLY A 226 -9.70 -23.78 -17.76
CA GLY A 226 -10.80 -23.21 -18.55
C GLY A 226 -10.38 -22.87 -19.98
N LEU A 227 -9.25 -22.16 -20.14
CA LEU A 227 -8.67 -21.86 -21.46
C LEU A 227 -8.29 -23.13 -22.23
N LEU A 228 -7.65 -24.11 -21.58
CA LEU A 228 -7.35 -25.41 -22.19
C LEU A 228 -8.62 -26.11 -22.71
N HIS A 229 -9.70 -26.09 -21.92
CA HIS A 229 -10.98 -26.65 -22.35
C HIS A 229 -11.54 -25.96 -23.60
N PHE A 230 -11.34 -24.64 -23.72
CA PHE A 230 -11.75 -23.88 -24.90
C PHE A 230 -10.93 -24.22 -26.15
N PHE A 231 -9.62 -24.45 -26.03
CA PHE A 231 -8.75 -24.75 -27.17
C PHE A 231 -8.76 -26.23 -27.60
N PHE A 232 -9.02 -27.17 -26.70
CA PHE A 232 -9.01 -28.61 -27.02
C PHE A 232 -9.87 -29.04 -28.22
N PRO A 233 -11.10 -28.53 -28.44
CA PRO A 233 -11.89 -28.88 -29.62
C PRO A 233 -11.22 -28.48 -30.95
N LYS A 234 -10.53 -27.33 -31.00
CA LYS A 234 -9.80 -26.88 -32.20
C LYS A 234 -8.58 -27.76 -32.47
N ILE A 235 -7.85 -28.12 -31.40
CA ILE A 235 -6.68 -29.02 -31.49
C ILE A 235 -7.11 -30.42 -31.95
N ALA A 236 -8.20 -30.95 -31.40
CA ALA A 236 -8.75 -32.24 -31.80
C ALA A 236 -9.19 -32.25 -33.27
N LYS A 237 -9.85 -31.17 -33.74
CA LYS A 237 -10.22 -31.02 -35.16
C LYS A 237 -8.99 -31.07 -36.07
N ARG A 238 -7.96 -30.26 -35.79
CA ARG A 238 -6.69 -30.24 -36.56
C ARG A 238 -5.96 -31.59 -36.55
N ARG A 239 -5.99 -32.33 -35.43
CA ARG A 239 -5.38 -33.67 -35.36
C ARG A 239 -6.16 -34.73 -36.14
N ARG A 240 -7.50 -34.64 -36.15
CA ARG A 240 -8.35 -35.50 -37.01
C ARG A 240 -8.07 -35.26 -38.49
N GLU A 241 -7.94 -34.00 -38.90
CA GLU A 241 -7.57 -33.61 -40.26
C GLU A 241 -6.20 -34.21 -40.66
N LYS A 242 -5.25 -34.28 -39.70
CA LYS A 242 -3.94 -34.93 -39.89
C LYS A 242 -3.93 -36.46 -39.63
N LYS A 243 -5.09 -37.12 -39.56
CA LYS A 243 -5.26 -38.57 -39.26
C LYS A 243 -4.49 -39.07 -38.02
N LYS A 244 -4.26 -38.22 -37.02
CA LYS A 244 -3.57 -38.60 -35.77
C LYS A 244 -4.55 -39.18 -34.76
N ASP A 245 -4.10 -40.16 -33.98
CA ASP A 245 -4.87 -40.69 -32.84
C ASP A 245 -5.17 -39.58 -31.81
N ASN A 246 -6.40 -39.57 -31.29
CA ASN A 246 -6.92 -38.60 -30.34
C ASN A 246 -7.37 -39.22 -29.01
N THR A 247 -7.22 -40.53 -28.81
CA THR A 247 -7.63 -41.22 -27.57
C THR A 247 -7.05 -40.53 -26.33
N LYS A 248 -5.72 -40.36 -26.26
CA LYS A 248 -5.02 -39.65 -25.18
C LYS A 248 -5.57 -38.23 -24.97
N LEU A 249 -5.76 -37.46 -26.04
CA LEU A 249 -6.29 -36.09 -25.97
C LEU A 249 -7.72 -36.04 -25.40
N THR A 250 -8.57 -37.00 -25.77
CA THR A 250 -9.93 -37.08 -25.23
C THR A 250 -9.95 -37.43 -23.75
N THR A 251 -9.06 -38.32 -23.29
CA THR A 251 -8.89 -38.64 -21.86
C THR A 251 -8.40 -37.43 -21.09
N THR A 252 -7.34 -36.76 -21.55
CA THR A 252 -6.82 -35.52 -20.93
C THR A 252 -7.89 -34.44 -20.85
N ARG A 253 -8.69 -34.25 -21.91
CA ARG A 253 -9.79 -33.28 -21.92
C ARG A 253 -10.86 -33.60 -20.87
N ARG A 254 -11.23 -34.86 -20.70
CA ARG A 254 -12.19 -35.30 -19.68
C ARG A 254 -11.63 -35.07 -18.27
N LEU A 255 -10.37 -35.41 -18.05
CA LEU A 255 -9.68 -35.22 -16.77
C LEU A 255 -9.58 -33.73 -16.41
N ASN A 256 -9.15 -32.88 -17.35
CA ASN A 256 -9.11 -31.42 -17.18
C ASN A 256 -10.48 -30.86 -16.79
N LEU A 257 -11.55 -31.25 -17.50
CA LEU A 257 -12.91 -30.80 -17.18
C LEU A 257 -13.37 -31.30 -15.80
N ARG A 258 -13.03 -32.53 -15.43
CA ARG A 258 -13.35 -33.09 -14.11
C ARG A 258 -12.70 -32.26 -13.01
N TRP A 259 -11.39 -32.03 -13.09
CA TRP A 259 -10.67 -31.24 -12.09
C TRP A 259 -11.12 -29.79 -12.05
N HIS A 260 -11.31 -29.14 -13.21
CA HIS A 260 -11.87 -27.79 -13.29
C HIS A 260 -13.21 -27.67 -12.54
N ASN A 261 -14.11 -28.64 -12.74
CA ASN A 261 -15.39 -28.65 -12.03
C ASN A 261 -15.22 -28.91 -10.53
N VAL A 262 -14.41 -29.91 -10.15
CA VAL A 262 -14.19 -30.31 -8.75
C VAL A 262 -13.61 -29.16 -7.93
N VAL A 263 -12.51 -28.59 -8.41
CA VAL A 263 -11.86 -27.45 -7.77
C VAL A 263 -12.82 -26.25 -7.76
N GLY A 264 -13.50 -26.00 -8.88
CA GLY A 264 -14.41 -24.86 -9.03
C GLY A 264 -15.56 -24.87 -8.03
N TYR A 265 -16.23 -26.00 -7.80
CA TYR A 265 -17.32 -26.05 -6.81
C TYR A 265 -16.81 -26.14 -5.36
N LEU A 266 -15.64 -26.76 -5.13
CA LEU A 266 -15.07 -26.89 -3.78
C LEU A 266 -14.70 -25.53 -3.21
N PHE A 267 -14.08 -24.67 -4.03
CA PHE A 267 -13.63 -23.34 -3.63
C PHE A 267 -14.62 -22.22 -3.94
N LEU A 268 -15.81 -22.53 -4.48
CA LEU A 268 -16.76 -21.52 -4.97
C LEU A 268 -17.04 -20.42 -3.95
N ILE A 269 -17.48 -20.78 -2.75
CA ILE A 269 -17.88 -19.80 -1.73
C ILE A 269 -16.68 -18.94 -1.31
N LEU A 270 -15.50 -19.55 -1.15
CA LEU A 270 -14.27 -18.86 -0.77
C LEU A 270 -13.83 -17.86 -1.85
N LEU A 271 -13.89 -18.25 -3.12
CA LEU A 271 -13.56 -17.37 -4.24
C LEU A 271 -14.57 -16.23 -4.38
N LEU A 272 -15.86 -16.48 -4.16
CA LEU A 272 -16.89 -15.44 -4.17
C LEU A 272 -16.64 -14.41 -3.05
N LEU A 273 -16.39 -14.86 -1.81
CA LEU A 273 -16.09 -13.99 -0.69
C LEU A 273 -14.82 -13.18 -0.92
N ASN A 274 -13.73 -13.82 -1.34
CA ASN A 274 -12.47 -13.12 -1.60
C ASN A 274 -12.58 -12.10 -2.75
N THR A 275 -13.29 -12.45 -3.82
CA THR A 275 -13.53 -11.55 -4.95
C THR A 275 -14.37 -10.35 -4.52
N MET A 276 -15.44 -10.59 -3.75
CA MET A 276 -16.26 -9.51 -3.22
C MET A 276 -15.45 -8.60 -2.29
N ALA A 277 -14.69 -9.15 -1.35
CA ALA A 277 -13.83 -8.36 -0.48
C ALA A 277 -12.90 -7.44 -1.28
N GLY A 278 -12.18 -7.99 -2.27
CA GLY A 278 -11.30 -7.20 -3.15
C GLY A 278 -12.00 -6.13 -3.98
N MET A 279 -13.22 -6.39 -4.46
CA MET A 279 -14.03 -5.42 -5.21
C MET A 279 -14.35 -4.16 -4.39
N PHE A 280 -14.62 -4.31 -3.10
CA PHE A 280 -14.94 -3.19 -2.20
C PHE A 280 -13.72 -2.35 -1.80
N LEU A 281 -12.49 -2.81 -2.07
CA LEU A 281 -11.27 -2.06 -1.77
C LEU A 281 -10.96 -0.96 -2.79
N ARG A 282 -11.79 -0.78 -3.82
CA ARG A 282 -11.61 0.26 -4.84
C ARG A 282 -12.92 0.98 -5.19
N PRO A 283 -12.86 2.26 -5.59
CA PRO A 283 -14.03 2.96 -6.10
C PRO A 283 -14.64 2.25 -7.32
N PRO A 284 -15.97 2.35 -7.53
CA PRO A 284 -16.93 3.11 -6.72
C PRO A 284 -17.40 2.37 -5.46
N LEU A 285 -17.13 1.06 -5.32
CA LEU A 285 -17.64 0.23 -4.22
C LEU A 285 -17.02 0.57 -2.86
N LEU A 286 -15.83 1.17 -2.86
CA LEU A 286 -15.19 1.68 -1.64
C LEU A 286 -15.95 2.86 -1.00
N ILE A 287 -16.61 3.70 -1.80
CA ILE A 287 -17.27 4.94 -1.32
C ILE A 287 -18.26 4.67 -0.17
N PRO A 288 -19.22 3.73 -0.27
CA PRO A 288 -20.18 3.49 0.80
C PRO A 288 -19.56 2.91 2.08
N ILE A 289 -18.36 2.35 2.04
CA ILE A 289 -17.72 1.71 3.20
C ILE A 289 -16.55 2.51 3.80
N ALA A 290 -16.07 3.55 3.10
CA ALA A 290 -14.85 4.27 3.46
C ALA A 290 -14.90 4.91 4.86
N GLY A 291 -16.07 5.42 5.26
CA GLY A 291 -16.29 6.01 6.59
C GLY A 291 -16.94 5.07 7.60
N SER A 292 -17.24 3.83 7.23
CA SER A 292 -17.95 2.88 8.09
C SER A 292 -17.00 2.19 9.06
N LYS A 293 -17.41 2.09 10.32
CA LYS A 293 -16.70 1.32 11.35
C LYS A 293 -17.50 0.10 11.78
N VAL A 294 -16.78 -0.96 12.16
CA VAL A 294 -17.33 -2.22 12.63
C VAL A 294 -16.58 -2.69 13.88
N GLY A 295 -17.25 -3.51 14.71
CA GLY A 295 -16.60 -4.15 15.85
C GLY A 295 -15.47 -5.08 15.43
N LEU A 296 -14.48 -5.25 16.29
CA LEU A 296 -13.37 -6.18 16.07
C LEU A 296 -13.88 -7.62 16.08
N ILE A 297 -13.36 -8.46 15.18
CA ILE A 297 -13.70 -9.88 15.12
C ILE A 297 -12.79 -10.62 16.11
N PRO A 298 -13.33 -11.29 17.14
CA PRO A 298 -12.51 -11.92 18.18
C PRO A 298 -11.52 -12.94 17.62
N GLY A 299 -10.29 -12.93 18.14
CA GLY A 299 -9.23 -13.88 17.76
C GLY A 299 -8.62 -13.65 16.38
N THR A 300 -8.91 -12.51 15.74
CA THR A 300 -8.26 -12.08 14.49
C THR A 300 -7.08 -11.16 14.77
N HIS A 301 -6.24 -10.93 13.77
CA HIS A 301 -5.12 -10.00 13.82
C HIS A 301 -5.54 -8.56 14.19
N LEU A 302 -6.75 -8.14 13.78
CA LEU A 302 -7.34 -6.85 14.14
C LEU A 302 -7.80 -6.75 15.60
N ASP A 303 -8.02 -7.86 16.29
CA ASP A 303 -8.41 -7.89 17.71
C ASP A 303 -7.20 -7.69 18.63
N SER A 304 -6.50 -6.57 18.42
CA SER A 304 -5.34 -6.18 19.20
C SER A 304 -5.77 -5.56 20.55
N PRO A 305 -5.05 -5.82 21.65
CA PRO A 305 -5.22 -5.06 22.88
C PRO A 305 -4.65 -3.63 22.76
N ASN A 306 -3.78 -3.37 21.78
CA ASN A 306 -3.20 -2.04 21.57
C ASN A 306 -4.20 -1.14 20.80
N PRO A 307 -4.68 -0.02 21.39
CA PRO A 307 -5.66 0.88 20.76
C PRO A 307 -5.12 1.61 19.52
N TRP A 308 -3.80 1.67 19.38
CA TRP A 308 -3.08 2.33 18.28
C TRP A 308 -2.60 1.34 17.22
N PHE A 309 -3.09 0.11 17.24
CA PHE A 309 -2.73 -0.91 16.29
C PHE A 309 -2.95 -0.45 14.83
N ASP A 310 -1.86 -0.36 14.07
CA ASP A 310 -1.79 0.13 12.69
C ASP A 310 -2.19 1.60 12.47
N LYS A 311 -2.18 2.44 13.52
CA LYS A 311 -2.68 3.82 13.46
C LYS A 311 -1.62 4.90 13.43
N LEU A 312 -0.47 4.72 14.08
CA LEU A 312 0.55 5.77 14.20
C LEU A 312 1.21 6.08 12.84
N ARG A 313 1.49 7.37 12.56
CA ARG A 313 2.06 7.83 11.27
C ARG A 313 3.22 8.78 11.41
N LYS A 314 3.06 9.88 12.14
CA LYS A 314 4.12 10.86 12.41
C LYS A 314 3.99 11.41 13.83
N GLY A 315 5.06 11.92 14.39
CA GLY A 315 5.05 12.53 15.71
C GLY A 315 6.07 13.66 15.83
N VAL A 316 5.77 14.61 16.70
CA VAL A 316 6.67 15.69 17.09
C VAL A 316 6.51 15.98 18.58
N TRP A 317 7.54 16.57 19.17
CA TRP A 317 7.47 17.16 20.50
C TRP A 317 7.21 18.66 20.37
N ASP A 318 6.20 19.16 21.06
CA ASP A 318 5.90 20.59 21.16
C ASP A 318 6.60 21.15 22.41
N GLU A 319 7.64 21.95 22.18
CA GLU A 319 8.43 22.54 23.27
C GLU A 319 7.70 23.63 24.06
N GLU A 320 6.75 24.34 23.45
CA GLU A 320 6.01 25.40 24.14
C GLU A 320 4.95 24.79 25.04
N ARG A 321 4.22 23.78 24.53
CA ARG A 321 3.14 23.11 25.26
C ARG A 321 3.59 21.96 26.14
N LYS A 322 4.85 21.52 26.01
CA LYS A 322 5.41 20.34 26.71
C LYS A 322 4.58 19.08 26.51
N GLN A 323 4.18 18.84 25.26
CA GLN A 323 3.31 17.74 24.87
C GLN A 323 3.79 17.09 23.57
N TYR A 324 3.46 15.81 23.39
CA TYR A 324 3.61 15.15 22.10
C TYR A 324 2.41 15.44 21.23
N LEU A 325 2.66 15.62 19.93
CA LEU A 325 1.64 15.70 18.90
C LEU A 325 1.85 14.53 17.93
N PHE A 326 0.82 13.68 17.79
CA PHE A 326 0.84 12.51 16.92
C PHE A 326 -0.16 12.66 15.78
N SER A 327 0.30 12.40 14.56
CA SER A 327 -0.55 12.14 13.41
C SER A 327 -0.86 10.64 13.32
N THR A 328 -2.14 10.31 13.17
CA THR A 328 -2.61 8.92 13.07
C THR A 328 -3.59 8.75 11.91
N SER A 329 -4.00 7.51 11.61
CA SER A 329 -5.09 7.25 10.65
C SER A 329 -6.43 7.87 11.05
N ASP A 330 -6.62 8.15 12.35
CA ASP A 330 -7.89 8.63 12.91
C ASP A 330 -7.85 10.16 13.19
N GLY A 331 -6.78 10.84 12.75
CA GLY A 331 -6.54 12.26 12.96
C GLY A 331 -5.35 12.54 13.90
N PHE A 332 -5.27 13.78 14.38
CA PHE A 332 -4.23 14.23 15.29
C PHE A 332 -4.63 14.09 16.75
N PHE A 333 -3.66 13.68 17.57
CA PHE A 333 -3.81 13.49 19.01
C PHE A 333 -2.65 14.13 19.76
N VAL A 334 -2.92 14.69 20.93
CA VAL A 334 -1.91 15.16 21.86
C VAL A 334 -1.79 14.23 23.06
N ALA A 335 -0.57 14.12 23.58
CA ALA A 335 -0.25 13.34 24.77
C ALA A 335 0.64 14.16 25.71
N ASP A 336 0.48 13.94 27.00
CA ASP A 336 1.38 14.48 28.02
C ASP A 336 2.77 13.84 27.94
N GLU A 337 3.77 14.51 28.54
CA GLU A 337 5.16 14.05 28.53
C GLU A 337 5.35 12.63 29.10
N SER A 338 4.61 12.31 30.17
CA SER A 338 4.65 10.98 30.81
C SER A 338 4.07 9.87 29.95
N LEU A 339 3.27 10.20 28.93
CA LEU A 339 2.54 9.24 28.10
C LEU A 339 1.68 8.26 28.93
N SER A 340 1.18 8.72 30.08
CA SER A 340 0.41 7.90 31.01
C SER A 340 -1.09 8.23 30.99
N HIS A 341 -1.46 9.39 30.46
CA HIS A 341 -2.86 9.83 30.42
C HIS A 341 -3.48 9.58 29.05
N PRO A 342 -4.82 9.40 29.00
CA PRO A 342 -5.52 9.21 27.74
C PRO A 342 -5.20 10.31 26.72
N LEU A 343 -4.87 9.90 25.49
CA LEU A 343 -4.58 10.84 24.41
C LEU A 343 -5.84 11.64 24.05
N GLN A 344 -5.66 12.93 23.85
CA GLN A 344 -6.75 13.84 23.50
C GLN A 344 -6.74 14.12 22.01
N ARG A 345 -7.90 13.95 21.36
CA ARG A 345 -8.03 14.25 19.94
C ARG A 345 -8.08 15.76 19.74
N MET A 346 -7.42 16.24 18.69
CA MET A 346 -7.48 17.66 18.32
C MET A 346 -8.77 17.97 17.56
N ASP A 347 -9.53 18.96 18.02
CA ASP A 347 -10.76 19.38 17.35
C ASP A 347 -10.45 20.15 16.05
N PHE A 348 -9.58 21.15 16.15
CA PHE A 348 -9.12 21.95 15.02
C PHE A 348 -7.83 21.35 14.46
N GLN A 349 -7.94 20.59 13.37
CA GLN A 349 -6.83 19.89 12.74
C GLN A 349 -6.86 20.01 11.21
N PRO A 350 -5.70 19.99 10.54
CA PRO A 350 -5.62 20.08 9.10
C PRO A 350 -6.16 18.82 8.41
N PRO A 351 -6.75 18.94 7.20
CA PRO A 351 -7.13 17.78 6.40
C PRO A 351 -5.93 16.91 6.05
N VAL A 352 -6.04 15.61 6.29
CA VAL A 352 -5.03 14.62 5.91
C VAL A 352 -5.67 13.54 5.05
N SER A 353 -5.07 13.28 3.90
CA SER A 353 -5.56 12.24 2.97
C SER A 353 -5.47 10.84 3.59
N VAL A 354 -6.19 9.88 3.02
CA VAL A 354 -6.08 8.45 3.39
C VAL A 354 -4.66 7.87 3.21
N MET A 355 -3.81 8.51 2.40
CA MET A 355 -2.40 8.14 2.24
C MET A 355 -1.54 8.57 3.45
N GLY A 356 -2.10 9.37 4.36
CA GLY A 356 -1.48 9.80 5.60
C GLY A 356 -0.78 11.16 5.50
N CYS A 357 -0.21 11.56 6.64
CA CYS A 357 0.56 12.78 6.79
C CYS A 357 1.99 12.57 6.26
N ASN A 358 2.38 13.38 5.28
CA ASN A 358 3.69 13.32 4.63
C ASN A 358 4.68 14.30 5.27
N VAL A 359 4.21 15.51 5.60
CA VAL A 359 4.98 16.59 6.22
C VAL A 359 4.33 16.96 7.55
N LEU A 360 5.13 17.01 8.60
CA LEU A 360 4.77 17.54 9.92
C LEU A 360 6.01 18.24 10.45
N SER A 361 6.20 19.49 10.04
CA SER A 361 7.40 20.27 10.33
C SER A 361 7.04 21.46 11.20
N SER A 362 7.83 21.72 12.25
CA SER A 362 7.67 22.95 13.04
C SER A 362 8.10 24.16 12.21
N ILE A 363 7.31 25.22 12.25
CA ILE A 363 7.63 26.52 11.62
C ILE A 363 7.58 27.67 12.64
N GLY A 364 7.34 27.36 13.91
CA GLY A 364 7.26 28.33 15.00
C GLY A 364 6.77 27.68 16.31
N PRO A 365 6.68 28.46 17.41
CA PRO A 365 6.14 27.99 18.68
C PRO A 365 4.70 27.46 18.51
N SER A 366 4.50 26.18 18.79
CA SER A 366 3.23 25.45 18.56
C SER A 366 2.59 25.68 17.18
N GLN A 367 3.42 25.89 16.15
CA GLN A 367 2.97 26.12 14.77
C GLN A 367 3.65 25.13 13.83
N TYR A 368 2.85 24.45 13.00
CA TYR A 368 3.28 23.36 12.16
C TYR A 368 2.85 23.54 10.71
N LEU A 369 3.74 23.17 9.79
CA LEU A 369 3.41 22.90 8.41
C LEU A 369 3.01 21.43 8.26
N VAL A 370 1.77 21.19 7.81
CA VAL A 370 1.20 19.86 7.64
C VAL A 370 0.86 19.61 6.18
N GLY A 371 1.50 18.59 5.59
CA GLY A 371 1.36 18.25 4.18
C GLY A 371 0.85 16.83 3.96
N SER A 372 -0.09 16.66 3.04
CA SER A 372 -0.56 15.35 2.56
C SER A 372 -1.08 15.46 1.12
N PHE A 373 -1.66 14.39 0.57
CA PHE A 373 -2.30 14.48 -0.75
C PHE A 373 -3.55 15.38 -0.74
N SER A 374 -4.00 15.83 0.44
CA SER A 374 -5.06 16.82 0.58
C SER A 374 -4.58 18.27 0.49
N GLY A 375 -3.26 18.53 0.42
CA GLY A 375 -2.70 19.87 0.35
C GLY A 375 -1.61 20.14 1.38
N LEU A 376 -1.23 21.42 1.49
CA LEU A 376 -0.28 21.95 2.46
C LEU A 376 -0.99 22.97 3.36
N PHE A 377 -0.88 22.78 4.67
CA PHE A 377 -1.60 23.60 5.64
C PHE A 377 -0.67 24.13 6.73
N ILE A 378 -0.84 25.41 7.06
CA ILE A 378 -0.27 26.03 8.25
C ILE A 378 -1.25 25.78 9.39
N TRP A 379 -0.77 25.15 10.46
CA TRP A 379 -1.56 24.81 11.64
C TRP A 379 -0.97 25.47 12.88
N ASP A 380 -1.71 26.41 13.46
CA ASP A 380 -1.34 27.13 14.68
C ASP A 380 -2.20 26.59 15.84
N LEU A 381 -1.58 25.86 16.77
CA LEU A 381 -2.32 25.23 17.86
C LEU A 381 -2.81 26.26 18.89
N ASN A 382 -2.08 27.37 19.05
CA ASN A 382 -2.40 28.43 20.02
C ASN A 382 -3.61 29.22 19.57
N LYS A 383 -3.68 29.55 18.27
CA LYS A 383 -4.83 30.24 17.68
C LYS A 383 -5.95 29.30 17.25
N GLN A 384 -5.77 27.99 17.37
CA GLN A 384 -6.69 26.96 16.87
C GLN A 384 -7.05 27.19 15.39
N LEU A 385 -6.05 27.51 14.59
CA LEU A 385 -6.22 27.97 13.22
C LEU A 385 -5.55 27.03 12.22
N VAL A 386 -6.28 26.72 11.15
CA VAL A 386 -5.74 25.99 9.98
C VAL A 386 -5.93 26.86 8.75
N LEU A 387 -4.85 27.14 8.04
CA LEU A 387 -4.85 27.86 6.76
C LEU A 387 -4.20 27.01 5.69
N ASP A 388 -4.77 26.99 4.49
CA ASP A 388 -4.10 26.50 3.30
C ASP A 388 -2.89 27.40 2.98
N ALA A 389 -1.72 26.80 2.84
CA ALA A 389 -0.45 27.53 2.75
C ALA A 389 -0.35 28.39 1.48
N PHE A 390 -1.10 28.06 0.42
CA PHE A 390 -1.07 28.78 -0.84
C PHE A 390 -2.10 29.91 -0.87
N THR A 391 -3.32 29.63 -0.42
CA THR A 391 -4.44 30.57 -0.51
C THR A 391 -4.59 31.44 0.74
N GLN A 392 -3.93 31.08 1.84
CA GLN A 392 -4.04 31.73 3.15
C GLN A 392 -5.48 31.80 3.68
N ARG A 393 -6.32 30.83 3.27
CA ARG A 393 -7.72 30.70 3.66
C ARG A 393 -7.94 29.40 4.42
N PRO A 394 -8.99 29.29 5.26
CA PRO A 394 -9.38 28.02 5.85
C PRO A 394 -9.61 26.93 4.79
N PRO A 395 -9.26 25.66 5.06
CA PRO A 395 -9.43 24.58 4.11
C PRO A 395 -10.92 24.38 3.78
N MET A 396 -11.25 24.41 2.48
CA MET A 396 -12.60 24.09 2.02
C MET A 396 -12.74 22.58 1.79
N ASN A 397 -13.79 22.00 2.36
CA ASN A 397 -14.11 20.59 2.16
C ASN A 397 -14.79 20.43 0.78
N THR A 398 -13.99 20.28 -0.28
CA THR A 398 -14.49 20.06 -1.63
C THR A 398 -14.96 18.61 -1.77
N GLY A 399 -16.25 18.37 -1.52
CA GLY A 399 -16.85 17.05 -1.72
C GLY A 399 -16.59 16.54 -3.14
N GLY A 400 -16.07 15.32 -3.28
CA GLY A 400 -16.00 14.59 -4.55
C GLY A 400 -14.61 14.09 -4.95
N ARG A 401 -13.52 14.81 -4.66
CA ARG A 401 -12.14 14.33 -4.87
C ARG A 401 -11.39 14.24 -3.54
N PRO A 402 -10.87 13.06 -3.14
CA PRO A 402 -10.16 12.89 -1.86
C PRO A 402 -8.72 13.42 -1.89
N ILE A 403 -8.36 14.17 -2.94
CA ILE A 403 -7.01 14.68 -3.21
C ILE A 403 -7.10 16.12 -3.75
N SER A 404 -6.12 16.94 -3.37
CA SER A 404 -5.97 18.34 -3.79
C SER A 404 -5.24 18.47 -5.12
N ASP A 405 -5.30 19.66 -5.73
CA ASP A 405 -4.48 20.03 -6.89
C ASP A 405 -2.98 20.06 -6.55
N ASN A 406 -2.64 20.20 -5.26
CA ASN A 406 -1.28 20.08 -4.74
C ASN A 406 -1.21 18.83 -3.84
N MET A 407 -0.76 17.70 -4.40
CA MET A 407 -0.59 16.43 -3.69
C MET A 407 0.79 16.36 -3.04
N VAL A 408 0.91 16.97 -1.86
CA VAL A 408 2.19 17.10 -1.16
C VAL A 408 2.74 15.75 -0.74
N THR A 409 3.96 15.44 -1.20
CA THR A 409 4.73 14.25 -0.84
C THR A 409 5.86 14.56 0.12
N GLY A 410 6.34 15.81 0.16
CA GLY A 410 7.46 16.20 0.99
C GLY A 410 7.65 17.71 1.06
N TYR A 411 8.47 18.12 2.02
CA TYR A 411 8.91 19.50 2.23
C TYR A 411 10.32 19.47 2.78
N PHE A 412 11.15 20.41 2.36
CA PHE A 412 12.50 20.56 2.88
C PHE A 412 12.90 22.02 2.95
N GLU A 413 13.32 22.42 4.15
CA GLU A 413 13.94 23.71 4.43
C GLU A 413 15.45 23.50 4.51
N VAL A 414 16.20 24.03 3.54
CA VAL A 414 17.66 23.99 3.55
C VAL A 414 18.18 25.02 4.55
N ASN A 415 17.61 26.22 4.48
CA ASN A 415 17.88 27.37 5.33
C ASN A 415 16.68 28.34 5.24
N ALA A 416 16.71 29.42 6.02
CA ALA A 416 15.61 30.38 6.13
C ALA A 416 15.17 31.05 4.80
N ASN A 417 15.96 30.96 3.72
CA ASN A 417 15.65 31.54 2.42
C ASN A 417 15.57 30.49 1.29
N GLU A 418 15.57 29.21 1.62
CA GLU A 418 15.61 28.15 0.61
C GLU A 418 14.71 26.98 1.04
N HIS A 419 13.50 26.98 0.48
CA HIS A 419 12.47 26.00 0.77
C HIS A 419 12.02 25.30 -0.50
N TYR A 420 11.91 23.97 -0.42
CA TYR A 420 11.44 23.12 -1.51
C TYR A 420 10.20 22.35 -1.08
N LEU A 421 9.21 22.34 -1.96
CA LEU A 421 8.06 21.47 -1.85
C LEU A 421 8.14 20.37 -2.91
N PHE A 422 7.71 19.17 -2.54
CA PHE A 422 7.60 18.04 -3.44
C PHE A 422 6.12 17.68 -3.60
N ASP A 423 5.66 17.75 -4.85
CA ASP A 423 4.34 17.33 -5.28
C ASP A 423 4.42 15.99 -6.02
N TYR A 424 3.42 15.14 -5.85
CA TYR A 424 3.41 13.81 -6.47
C TYR A 424 3.44 13.85 -8.00
N ASN A 425 2.76 14.81 -8.64
CA ASN A 425 2.67 14.90 -10.10
C ASN A 425 3.76 15.83 -10.66
N ARG A 426 3.86 17.05 -10.13
CA ARG A 426 4.76 18.11 -10.63
C ARG A 426 6.20 17.86 -10.22
N GLY A 427 6.40 17.16 -9.11
CA GLY A 427 7.71 16.97 -8.52
C GLY A 427 8.14 18.15 -7.66
N MET A 428 9.43 18.44 -7.66
CA MET A 428 10.01 19.49 -6.84
C MET A 428 9.70 20.89 -7.38
N TYR A 429 9.50 21.85 -6.50
CA TYR A 429 9.60 23.27 -6.83
C TYR A 429 10.02 24.08 -5.61
N SER A 430 10.68 25.22 -5.85
CA SER A 430 11.10 26.16 -4.81
C SER A 430 10.05 27.25 -4.58
N PHE A 431 9.84 27.66 -3.33
CA PHE A 431 8.99 28.81 -3.00
C PHE A 431 9.63 30.15 -3.42
N GLU A 432 10.95 30.25 -3.36
CA GLU A 432 11.73 31.44 -3.67
C GLU A 432 12.16 31.52 -5.14
N GLY A 433 11.85 30.51 -5.95
CA GLY A 433 12.27 30.43 -7.35
C GLY A 433 13.74 30.01 -7.51
N ASN A 434 14.30 29.27 -6.54
CA ASN A 434 15.63 28.69 -6.65
C ASN A 434 15.70 27.64 -7.78
N PRO A 435 16.89 27.42 -8.37
CA PRO A 435 17.06 26.44 -9.44
C PRO A 435 16.69 25.01 -9.03
N ASP A 436 16.09 24.27 -9.95
CA ASP A 436 15.78 22.85 -9.75
C ASP A 436 17.07 22.02 -9.62
N TRP A 437 16.99 20.94 -8.84
CA TRP A 437 18.07 19.97 -8.70
C TRP A 437 18.01 19.01 -9.90
N PRO A 438 19.04 18.96 -10.76
CA PRO A 438 19.00 18.06 -11.90
C PRO A 438 19.04 16.59 -11.44
N MET A 439 18.17 15.75 -11.99
CA MET A 439 18.25 14.31 -11.80
C MET A 439 19.33 13.74 -12.71
N SER A 440 20.47 13.31 -12.14
CA SER A 440 21.55 12.69 -12.90
C SER A 440 21.15 11.32 -13.47
N GLU A 441 21.88 10.84 -14.48
CA GLU A 441 21.69 9.47 -15.01
C GLU A 441 21.88 8.42 -13.91
N GLU A 442 22.85 8.63 -13.01
CA GLU A 442 23.07 7.75 -11.85
C GLU A 442 21.81 7.64 -10.97
N VAL A 443 21.13 8.76 -10.68
CA VAL A 443 19.87 8.75 -9.92
C VAL A 443 18.82 7.93 -10.64
N LEU A 444 18.63 8.14 -11.95
CA LEU A 444 17.61 7.44 -12.72
C LEU A 444 17.87 5.92 -12.81
N GLU A 445 19.13 5.52 -12.99
CA GLU A 445 19.53 4.11 -13.04
C GLU A 445 19.40 3.40 -11.69
N LYS A 446 19.78 4.07 -10.59
CA LYS A 446 19.77 3.49 -9.24
C LYS A 446 18.43 3.60 -8.50
N THR A 447 17.37 4.14 -9.14
CA THR A 447 16.05 4.32 -8.51
C THR A 447 14.92 3.57 -9.24
N PRO A 448 15.01 2.24 -9.39
CA PRO A 448 13.98 1.44 -10.05
C PRO A 448 12.65 1.42 -9.23
N LEU A 449 11.65 0.68 -9.73
CA LEU A 449 10.42 0.41 -8.99
C LEU A 449 10.47 -0.99 -8.38
N SER A 450 10.14 -1.16 -7.11
CA SER A 450 10.16 -2.51 -6.51
C SER A 450 9.13 -3.44 -7.19
N LEU A 451 9.41 -4.75 -7.20
CA LEU A 451 8.48 -5.76 -7.71
C LEU A 451 7.14 -5.71 -6.96
N TRP A 452 7.18 -5.46 -5.64
CA TRP A 452 5.97 -5.30 -4.84
C TRP A 452 5.11 -4.11 -5.31
N ASN A 453 5.74 -2.95 -5.53
CA ASN A 453 5.02 -1.78 -6.05
C ASN A 453 4.49 -2.07 -7.47
N THR A 454 5.28 -2.69 -8.34
CA THR A 454 4.86 -3.07 -9.69
C THR A 454 3.64 -4.01 -9.64
N ALA A 455 3.66 -4.99 -8.74
CA ALA A 455 2.53 -5.89 -8.50
C ALA A 455 1.30 -5.12 -8.00
N LEU A 456 1.46 -4.15 -7.10
CA LEU A 456 0.38 -3.26 -6.68
C LEU A 456 -0.23 -2.50 -7.85
N GLU A 457 0.57 -1.96 -8.76
CA GLU A 457 0.06 -1.23 -9.94
C GLU A 457 -0.71 -2.14 -10.91
N ILE A 458 -0.25 -3.39 -11.08
CA ILE A 458 -0.96 -4.43 -11.86
C ILE A 458 -2.27 -4.82 -11.17
N HIS A 459 -2.21 -5.12 -9.87
CA HIS A 459 -3.34 -5.60 -9.08
C HIS A 459 -4.45 -4.56 -8.99
N THR A 460 -4.09 -3.28 -9.02
CA THR A 460 -5.05 -2.17 -8.88
C THR A 460 -5.51 -1.62 -10.23
N GLY A 461 -4.88 -2.05 -11.33
CA GLY A 461 -5.19 -1.64 -12.69
C GLY A 461 -4.55 -0.32 -13.11
N ARG A 462 -3.86 0.39 -12.21
CA ARG A 462 -3.16 1.65 -12.49
C ARG A 462 -2.11 1.51 -13.58
N ILE A 463 -1.47 0.35 -13.69
CA ILE A 463 -0.52 0.09 -14.79
C ILE A 463 -1.16 0.21 -16.18
N PHE A 464 -2.49 0.07 -16.28
CA PHE A 464 -3.25 0.20 -17.54
C PHE A 464 -3.83 1.60 -17.76
N GLU A 465 -3.54 2.57 -16.89
CA GLU A 465 -4.05 3.95 -17.01
C GLU A 465 -3.64 4.61 -18.33
N HIS A 466 -2.41 4.39 -18.81
CA HIS A 466 -1.99 4.88 -20.12
C HIS A 466 -2.88 4.40 -21.28
N LEU A 467 -3.52 3.23 -21.15
CA LEU A 467 -4.39 2.64 -22.18
C LEU A 467 -5.87 3.00 -21.97
N LEU A 468 -6.31 3.09 -20.72
CA LEU A 468 -7.72 3.24 -20.35
C LEU A 468 -8.10 4.67 -19.94
N GLY A 469 -7.11 5.55 -19.75
CA GLY A 469 -7.29 6.85 -19.11
C GLY A 469 -7.99 6.70 -17.75
N PRO A 470 -8.83 7.66 -17.34
CA PRO A 470 -9.49 7.64 -16.02
C PRO A 470 -10.42 6.44 -15.80
N PHE A 471 -10.80 5.72 -16.87
CA PHE A 471 -11.61 4.50 -16.75
C PHE A 471 -10.84 3.32 -16.14
N TYR A 472 -9.53 3.42 -15.92
CA TYR A 472 -8.75 2.39 -15.20
C TYR A 472 -9.34 2.10 -13.81
N ILE A 473 -9.99 3.08 -13.17
CA ILE A 473 -10.65 2.91 -11.86
C ILE A 473 -11.70 1.79 -11.91
N LEU A 474 -12.32 1.55 -13.08
CA LEU A 474 -13.30 0.49 -13.27
C LEU A 474 -12.68 -0.90 -13.49
N TYR A 475 -11.35 -1.01 -13.60
CA TYR A 475 -10.63 -2.26 -13.84
C TYR A 475 -10.98 -3.34 -12.80
N VAL A 476 -10.87 -3.01 -11.51
CA VAL A 476 -11.15 -3.93 -10.41
C VAL A 476 -12.64 -4.30 -10.34
N PRO A 477 -13.60 -3.36 -10.25
CA PRO A 477 -15.01 -3.72 -10.12
C PRO A 477 -15.57 -4.46 -11.34
N LEU A 478 -15.19 -4.10 -12.56
CA LEU A 478 -15.66 -4.81 -13.77
C LEU A 478 -15.05 -6.21 -13.88
N SER A 479 -13.76 -6.36 -13.55
CA SER A 479 -13.12 -7.67 -13.49
C SER A 479 -13.75 -8.55 -12.42
N GLY A 480 -14.04 -7.99 -11.25
CA GLY A 480 -14.73 -8.68 -10.16
C GLY A 480 -16.12 -9.15 -10.57
N LEU A 481 -16.97 -8.28 -11.15
CA LEU A 481 -18.29 -8.66 -11.66
C LEU A 481 -18.21 -9.77 -12.72
N CYS A 482 -17.22 -9.68 -13.62
CA CYS A 482 -16.97 -10.69 -14.62
C CYS A 482 -16.58 -12.04 -13.97
N LEU A 483 -15.70 -12.02 -12.98
CA LEU A 483 -15.27 -13.21 -12.25
C LEU A 483 -16.42 -13.84 -11.47
N LEU A 484 -17.21 -13.05 -10.73
CA LEU A 484 -18.42 -13.50 -10.05
C LEU A 484 -19.40 -14.16 -11.02
N MET A 485 -19.63 -13.55 -12.18
CA MET A 485 -20.48 -14.11 -13.24
C MET A 485 -19.97 -15.46 -13.72
N VAL A 486 -18.66 -15.61 -13.95
CA VAL A 486 -18.03 -16.86 -14.41
C VAL A 486 -18.15 -17.95 -13.35
N LEU A 487 -17.87 -17.63 -12.08
CA LEU A 487 -17.97 -18.56 -10.96
C LEU A 487 -19.40 -19.07 -10.76
N ILE A 488 -20.37 -18.14 -10.68
CA ILE A 488 -21.79 -18.46 -10.48
C ILE A 488 -22.33 -19.25 -11.67
N SER A 489 -22.07 -18.80 -12.91
CA SER A 489 -22.55 -19.50 -14.10
C SER A 489 -21.92 -20.88 -14.26
N GLY A 490 -20.63 -21.05 -13.91
CA GLY A 490 -19.94 -22.33 -13.88
C GLY A 490 -20.59 -23.32 -12.93
N PHE A 491 -20.87 -22.89 -11.70
CA PHE A 491 -21.59 -23.70 -10.72
C PHE A 491 -23.01 -24.08 -11.19
N LEU A 492 -23.75 -23.13 -11.76
CA LEU A 492 -25.11 -23.40 -12.26
C LEU A 492 -25.12 -24.39 -13.44
N ILE A 493 -24.09 -24.37 -14.30
CA ILE A 493 -23.89 -25.39 -15.34
C ILE A 493 -23.68 -26.76 -14.69
N TRP A 494 -22.75 -26.86 -13.74
CA TRP A 494 -22.47 -28.12 -13.05
C TRP A 494 -23.71 -28.68 -12.34
N TRP A 495 -24.41 -27.84 -11.56
CA TRP A 495 -25.60 -28.23 -10.82
C TRP A 495 -26.71 -28.74 -11.74
N LYS A 496 -27.02 -28.01 -12.81
CA LYS A 496 -28.11 -28.36 -13.75
C LYS A 496 -27.75 -29.54 -14.65
N ALA A 497 -26.49 -29.71 -15.02
CA ALA A 497 -26.05 -30.78 -15.92
C ALA A 497 -25.79 -32.11 -15.20
N TYR A 498 -25.20 -32.07 -13.99
CA TYR A 498 -24.70 -33.26 -13.30
C TYR A 498 -25.50 -33.65 -12.05
N ARG A 499 -26.02 -32.70 -11.26
CA ARG A 499 -26.71 -33.02 -9.99
C ARG A 499 -28.20 -33.35 -10.19
N LYS A 500 -28.89 -32.60 -11.05
CA LYS A 500 -30.33 -32.82 -11.33
C LYS A 500 -30.65 -34.05 -12.20
N ASN A 501 -29.65 -34.63 -12.84
CA ASN A 501 -29.81 -35.79 -13.73
C ASN A 501 -29.35 -37.12 -13.08
N LYS A 502 -29.02 -37.16 -11.78
CA LYS A 502 -28.87 -38.44 -11.08
C LYS A 502 -30.25 -39.11 -11.00
N PRO A 503 -30.45 -40.33 -11.54
CA PRO A 503 -31.71 -41.04 -11.37
C PRO A 503 -31.97 -41.24 -9.87
N LYS A 504 -33.17 -40.91 -9.39
CA LYS A 504 -33.63 -41.32 -8.06
C LYS A 504 -33.43 -42.84 -8.00
N LYS A 505 -32.64 -43.35 -7.06
CA LYS A 505 -32.61 -44.79 -6.75
C LYS A 505 -34.06 -45.18 -6.48
N LYS A 506 -34.66 -46.01 -7.35
CA LYS A 506 -35.93 -46.68 -7.03
C LYS A 506 -35.64 -47.51 -5.78
N VAL A 507 -36.22 -47.10 -4.65
CA VAL A 507 -36.36 -47.98 -3.49
C VAL A 507 -37.22 -49.14 -3.99
N ARG A 508 -36.64 -50.34 -4.10
CA ARG A 508 -37.42 -51.56 -4.23
C ARG A 508 -38.06 -51.79 -2.87
N THR A 509 -39.36 -51.50 -2.77
CA THR A 509 -40.24 -52.05 -1.74
C THR A 509 -40.39 -53.54 -1.95
#